data_AF-A0A1H7JF98-F1
#
_entry.id   AF-A0A1H7JF98-F1
#
_cell.length_a   1.000
_cell.length_b   1.000
_cell.length_c   1.000
_cell.angle_alpha   90.00
_cell.angle_beta   90.00
_cell.angle_gamma   90.00
#
_symmetry.space_group_name_H-M   'P 1'
#
loop_
_entity.id
_entity.type
_entity.pdbx_description
1 polymer ?
#
loop_
_entity_poly.entity_id
_entity_poly.type
_entity_poly.pdbx_seq_one_letter_code
_entity_poly.pdbx_strand_id
1 'polypeptide(L)'
;MSDLSKRTYKYYLMNGLKNYGLILLIEMLLILEWILIGSDKDLREYIPRMFVLVGGLFTPILNGIYSMYGPGWYDSLTLSMGARRKDIFVGQLIKQLIIVVCNTAVVAVVASIFLSKFFMYYVYATALMGLVTGAAGFVIGHKLRRHGKVVIMVIVLGCAILGGMIGAGAALNGNAILVTNAASIPPIIFPILMVLLFVGLEAWGYKLSKTMMVR
;
A
#
# COMPACT_ATOMS: atom_id res chain seq x y z
N MET A 1 -14.76 0.47 29.78
CA MET A 1 -14.21 1.32 28.69
C MET A 1 -13.18 0.64 27.78
N SER A 2 -12.68 -0.58 28.09
CA SER A 2 -11.71 -1.32 27.27
C SER A 2 -12.33 -2.09 26.08
N ASP A 3 -13.62 -2.40 26.10
CA ASP A 3 -14.25 -3.21 25.05
C ASP A 3 -14.48 -2.45 23.74
N LEU A 4 -14.76 -1.14 23.82
CA LEU A 4 -15.10 -0.36 22.63
C LEU A 4 -13.89 -0.11 21.73
N SER A 5 -12.72 0.17 22.33
CA SER A 5 -11.46 0.32 21.58
C SER A 5 -11.03 -1.02 20.98
N LYS A 6 -11.11 -2.12 21.73
CA LYS A 6 -10.84 -3.47 21.22
C LYS A 6 -11.74 -3.83 20.03
N ARG A 7 -13.04 -3.52 20.11
CA ARG A 7 -14.00 -3.77 19.01
C ARG A 7 -13.65 -2.95 17.76
N THR A 8 -13.27 -1.69 17.95
CA THR A 8 -12.84 -0.80 16.86
C THR A 8 -11.57 -1.34 16.19
N TYR A 9 -10.58 -1.74 16.98
CA TYR A 9 -9.33 -2.32 16.44
C TYR A 9 -9.56 -3.63 15.70
N LYS A 10 -10.41 -4.51 16.24
CA LYS A 10 -10.80 -5.77 15.58
C LYS A 10 -11.49 -5.51 14.24
N TYR A 11 -12.35 -4.49 14.16
CA TYR A 11 -12.98 -4.08 12.91
C TYR A 11 -11.96 -3.64 11.86
N TYR A 12 -11.03 -2.75 12.23
CA TYR A 12 -9.99 -2.29 11.30
C TYR A 12 -9.02 -3.39 10.90
N LEU A 13 -8.70 -4.31 11.82
CA LEU A 13 -7.88 -5.49 11.52
C LEU A 13 -8.56 -6.39 10.49
N MET A 14 -9.83 -6.71 10.70
CA MET A 14 -10.61 -7.51 9.75
C MET A 14 -10.78 -6.80 8.42
N ASN A 15 -10.95 -5.47 8.42
CA ASN A 15 -11.03 -4.68 7.19
C ASN A 15 -9.69 -4.67 6.43
N GLY A 16 -8.56 -4.60 7.15
CA GLY A 16 -7.22 -4.73 6.58
C GLY A 16 -7.03 -6.09 5.91
N LEU A 17 -7.39 -7.17 6.59
CA LEU A 17 -7.33 -8.54 6.03
C LEU A 17 -8.25 -8.71 4.82
N LYS A 18 -9.46 -8.15 4.83
CA LYS A 18 -10.38 -8.19 3.69
C LYS A 18 -9.80 -7.47 2.48
N ASN A 19 -9.24 -6.26 2.68
CA ASN A 19 -8.60 -5.53 1.60
C ASN A 19 -7.40 -6.29 1.06
N TYR A 20 -6.56 -6.85 1.93
CA TYR A 20 -5.46 -7.71 1.52
C TYR A 20 -5.92 -8.93 0.72
N GLY A 21 -7.01 -9.59 1.14
CA GLY A 21 -7.59 -10.70 0.40
C GLY A 21 -8.03 -10.32 -1.03
N LEU A 22 -8.53 -9.10 -1.22
CA LEU A 22 -8.82 -8.57 -2.56
C LEU A 22 -7.55 -8.35 -3.39
N ILE A 23 -6.48 -7.85 -2.79
CA ILE A 23 -5.17 -7.68 -3.45
C ILE A 23 -4.67 -9.04 -3.95
N LEU A 24 -4.66 -10.03 -3.05
CA LEU A 24 -4.20 -11.39 -3.35
C LEU A 24 -5.05 -12.04 -4.45
N LEU A 25 -6.38 -11.82 -4.45
CA LEU A 25 -7.25 -12.32 -5.52
C LEU A 25 -6.90 -11.71 -6.88
N ILE A 26 -6.63 -10.40 -6.94
CA ILE A 26 -6.18 -9.75 -8.18
C ILE A 26 -4.84 -10.31 -8.62
N GLU A 27 -3.88 -10.49 -7.71
CA GLU A 27 -2.58 -11.10 -8.03
C GLU A 27 -2.72 -12.52 -8.58
N MET A 28 -3.61 -13.33 -8.01
CA MET A 28 -3.88 -14.70 -8.50
C MET A 28 -4.52 -14.71 -9.89
N LEU A 29 -5.38 -13.74 -10.21
CA LEU A 29 -5.92 -13.59 -11.57
C LEU A 29 -4.82 -13.21 -12.56
N LEU A 30 -3.90 -12.31 -12.17
CA LEU A 30 -2.77 -11.92 -13.02
C LEU A 30 -1.80 -13.08 -13.28
N ILE A 31 -1.65 -14.02 -12.35
CA ILE A 31 -0.86 -15.24 -12.58
C ILE A 31 -1.40 -16.01 -13.79
N LEU A 32 -2.72 -16.11 -13.96
CA LEU A 32 -3.32 -16.77 -15.12
C LEU A 32 -2.93 -16.06 -16.43
N GLU A 33 -2.95 -14.73 -16.44
CA GLU A 33 -2.50 -13.95 -17.59
C GLU A 33 -1.01 -14.14 -17.88
N TRP A 34 -0.16 -14.21 -16.84
CA TRP A 34 1.27 -14.43 -17.03
C TRP A 34 1.59 -15.82 -17.55
N ILE A 35 0.81 -16.84 -17.20
CA ILE A 35 0.92 -18.18 -17.79
C ILE A 35 0.62 -18.11 -19.29
N LEU A 36 -0.43 -17.39 -19.70
CA LEU A 36 -0.82 -17.25 -21.10
C LEU A 36 0.20 -16.44 -21.93
N ILE A 37 0.72 -15.34 -21.37
CA ILE A 37 1.70 -14.46 -22.05
C ILE A 37 3.10 -15.08 -22.04
N GLY A 38 3.43 -15.86 -21.02
CA GLY A 38 4.75 -16.44 -20.78
C GLY A 38 4.95 -17.84 -21.37
N SER A 39 4.08 -18.31 -22.27
CA SER A 39 4.10 -19.69 -22.80
C SER A 39 5.46 -20.13 -23.36
N ASP A 40 6.24 -19.16 -23.87
CA ASP A 40 7.52 -19.42 -24.54
C ASP A 40 8.73 -19.26 -23.60
N LYS A 41 8.50 -18.98 -22.31
CA LYS A 41 9.53 -18.77 -21.28
C LYS A 41 9.49 -19.90 -20.24
N ASP A 42 10.56 -20.05 -19.47
CA ASP A 42 10.54 -20.93 -18.30
C ASP A 42 9.59 -20.36 -17.23
N LEU A 43 8.40 -20.96 -17.15
CA LEU A 43 7.33 -20.54 -16.25
C LEU A 43 7.74 -20.58 -14.77
N ARG A 44 8.68 -21.46 -14.40
CA ARG A 44 9.14 -21.62 -13.01
C ARG A 44 9.93 -20.43 -12.51
N GLU A 45 10.60 -19.71 -13.40
CA GLU A 45 11.32 -18.48 -13.07
C GLU A 45 10.49 -17.24 -13.39
N TYR A 46 9.76 -17.27 -14.50
CA TYR A 46 8.99 -16.13 -15.00
C TYR A 46 7.82 -15.74 -14.06
N ILE A 47 7.03 -16.70 -13.60
CA ILE A 47 5.84 -16.43 -12.79
C ILE A 47 6.22 -15.88 -11.40
N PRO A 48 7.14 -16.49 -10.63
CA PRO A 48 7.55 -15.94 -9.34
C PRO A 48 8.18 -14.56 -9.47
N ARG A 49 8.95 -14.31 -10.54
CA ARG A 49 9.54 -13.00 -10.81
C ARG A 49 8.47 -11.94 -11.05
N MET A 50 7.47 -12.23 -11.88
CA MET A 50 6.36 -11.29 -12.12
C MET A 50 5.51 -11.08 -10.87
N PHE A 51 5.25 -12.14 -10.12
CA PHE A 51 4.54 -12.05 -8.84
C PHE A 51 5.26 -11.12 -7.86
N VAL A 52 6.58 -11.25 -7.73
CA VAL A 52 7.34 -10.39 -6.81
C VAL A 52 7.39 -8.94 -7.29
N LEU A 53 7.60 -8.71 -8.58
CA LEU A 53 7.63 -7.35 -9.14
C LEU A 53 6.28 -6.65 -8.98
N VAL A 54 5.20 -7.29 -9.41
CA VAL A 54 3.85 -6.72 -9.40
C VAL A 54 3.31 -6.65 -7.97
N GLY A 55 3.43 -7.71 -7.18
CA GLY A 55 3.00 -7.72 -5.77
C GLY A 55 3.77 -6.70 -4.92
N GLY A 56 5.06 -6.52 -5.19
CA GLY A 56 5.85 -5.44 -4.61
C GLY A 56 5.25 -4.05 -4.93
N LEU A 57 4.89 -3.76 -6.19
CA LEU A 57 4.26 -2.49 -6.58
C LEU A 57 2.84 -2.31 -6.04
N PHE A 58 2.09 -3.41 -5.89
CA PHE A 58 0.73 -3.37 -5.37
C PHE A 58 0.69 -2.92 -3.91
N THR A 59 1.72 -3.24 -3.12
CA THR A 59 1.84 -2.80 -1.72
C THR A 59 1.68 -1.27 -1.58
N PRO A 60 2.53 -0.43 -2.19
CA PRO A 60 2.39 1.02 -2.06
C PRO A 60 1.18 1.61 -2.76
N ILE A 61 0.77 1.06 -3.90
CA ILE A 61 -0.37 1.59 -4.65
C ILE A 61 -1.66 1.34 -3.86
N LEU A 62 -1.94 0.08 -3.51
CA LEU A 62 -3.20 -0.30 -2.89
C LEU A 62 -3.27 0.18 -1.44
N ASN A 63 -2.17 0.20 -0.69
CA ASN A 63 -2.18 0.79 0.64
C ASN A 63 -2.48 2.30 0.59
N GLY A 64 -1.89 3.04 -0.36
CA GLY A 64 -2.21 4.46 -0.57
C GLY A 64 -3.68 4.69 -0.91
N ILE A 65 -4.22 3.91 -1.85
CA ILE A 65 -5.63 3.97 -2.27
C ILE A 65 -6.56 3.69 -1.09
N TYR A 66 -6.37 2.57 -0.38
CA TYR A 66 -7.23 2.17 0.72
C TYR A 66 -7.12 3.10 1.93
N SER A 67 -6.01 3.83 2.07
CA SER A 67 -5.85 4.89 3.07
C SER A 67 -6.55 6.19 2.67
N MET A 68 -6.59 6.55 1.38
CA MET A 68 -7.37 7.70 0.90
C MET A 68 -8.86 7.55 1.18
N TYR A 69 -9.38 6.32 1.16
CA TYR A 69 -10.79 6.03 1.50
C TYR A 69 -11.07 5.95 3.01
N GLY A 70 -10.04 6.02 3.87
CA GLY A 70 -10.21 5.98 5.33
C GLY A 70 -11.03 7.15 5.89
N PRO A 71 -10.59 8.41 5.65
CA PRO A 71 -11.20 9.61 6.22
C PRO A 71 -12.65 9.83 5.77
N GLY A 72 -13.58 9.55 6.67
CA GLY A 72 -14.99 9.89 6.50
C GLY A 72 -15.91 8.79 5.96
N TRP A 73 -15.40 7.69 5.38
CA TRP A 73 -16.24 6.63 4.83
C TRP A 73 -16.28 5.37 5.70
N TYR A 74 -15.12 4.86 6.10
CA TYR A 74 -15.05 3.77 7.10
C TYR A 74 -15.17 4.32 8.52
N ASP A 75 -14.74 5.57 8.71
CA ASP A 75 -14.88 6.26 9.99
C ASP A 75 -16.35 6.43 10.38
N SER A 76 -17.29 6.64 9.45
CA SER A 76 -18.72 6.83 9.75
C SER A 76 -19.36 5.60 10.40
N LEU A 77 -18.99 4.40 9.96
CA LEU A 77 -19.40 3.12 10.56
C LEU A 77 -18.83 2.95 11.97
N THR A 78 -17.57 3.33 12.19
CA THR A 78 -16.96 3.22 13.53
C THR A 78 -17.44 4.32 14.48
N LEU A 79 -17.79 5.50 13.94
CA LEU A 79 -18.42 6.58 14.70
C LEU A 79 -19.84 6.25 15.12
N SER A 80 -20.62 5.57 14.26
CA SER A 80 -21.96 5.09 14.64
C SER A 80 -21.92 4.00 15.72
N MET A 81 -20.79 3.29 15.85
CA MET A 81 -20.51 2.38 16.97
C MET A 81 -20.04 3.09 18.25
N GLY A 82 -19.92 4.42 18.25
CA GLY A 82 -19.49 5.22 19.40
C GLY A 82 -17.97 5.30 19.59
N ALA A 83 -17.16 4.93 18.59
CA ALA A 83 -15.70 4.96 18.69
C ALA A 83 -15.17 6.40 18.83
N ARG A 84 -14.14 6.58 19.67
CA ARG A 84 -13.45 7.88 19.79
C ARG A 84 -12.50 8.07 18.61
N ARG A 85 -12.27 9.32 18.22
CA ARG A 85 -11.36 9.70 17.11
C ARG A 85 -9.95 9.15 17.26
N LYS A 86 -9.43 9.08 18.49
CA LYS A 86 -8.13 8.46 18.78
C LYS A 86 -8.11 6.96 18.44
N ASP A 87 -9.21 6.25 18.70
CA ASP A 87 -9.32 4.82 18.46
C ASP A 87 -9.48 4.54 16.96
N ILE A 88 -10.14 5.45 16.23
CA ILE A 88 -10.23 5.44 14.77
C ILE A 88 -8.86 5.65 14.12
N PHE A 89 -8.10 6.66 14.58
CA PHE A 89 -6.74 6.90 14.08
C PHE A 89 -5.83 5.67 14.25
N VAL A 90 -5.81 5.10 15.46
CA VAL A 90 -5.04 3.88 15.74
C VAL A 90 -5.54 2.70 14.88
N GLY A 91 -6.86 2.60 14.68
CA GLY A 91 -7.46 1.60 13.80
C GLY A 91 -7.01 1.74 12.34
N GLN A 92 -6.96 2.95 11.79
CA GLN A 92 -6.47 3.19 10.43
C GLN A 92 -4.99 2.79 10.30
N LEU A 93 -4.17 3.09 11.31
CA LEU A 93 -2.77 2.69 11.36
C LEU A 93 -2.64 1.15 11.38
N ILE A 94 -3.45 0.45 12.19
CA ILE A 94 -3.52 -1.02 12.19
C ILE A 94 -3.87 -1.57 10.81
N LYS A 95 -4.88 -1.00 10.14
CA LYS A 95 -5.31 -1.41 8.80
C LYS A 95 -4.17 -1.28 7.78
N GLN A 96 -3.46 -0.15 7.78
CA GLN A 96 -2.32 0.08 6.88
C GLN A 96 -1.19 -0.93 7.12
N LEU A 97 -0.83 -1.13 8.40
CA LEU A 97 0.24 -2.06 8.77
C LEU A 97 -0.10 -3.49 8.36
N ILE A 98 -1.35 -3.93 8.52
CA ILE A 98 -1.77 -5.28 8.11
C ILE A 98 -1.61 -5.48 6.62
N ILE A 99 -2.05 -4.52 5.80
CA ILE A 99 -1.92 -4.62 4.34
C ILE A 99 -0.44 -4.76 3.95
N VAL A 100 0.42 -3.88 4.51
CA VAL A 100 1.85 -3.89 4.20
C VAL A 100 2.52 -5.16 4.72
N VAL A 101 2.32 -5.54 5.97
CA VAL A 101 2.96 -6.71 6.58
C VAL A 101 2.52 -8.01 5.90
N CYS A 102 1.22 -8.20 5.67
CA CYS A 102 0.73 -9.42 5.01
C CYS A 102 1.28 -9.54 3.59
N ASN A 103 1.26 -8.46 2.80
CA ASN A 103 1.76 -8.53 1.43
C ASN A 103 3.28 -8.72 1.40
N THR A 104 4.01 -7.96 2.23
CA THR A 104 5.47 -8.10 2.34
C THR A 104 5.85 -9.52 2.75
N ALA A 105 5.12 -10.13 3.69
CA ALA A 105 5.39 -11.50 4.11
C ALA A 105 5.21 -12.51 2.96
N VAL A 106 4.10 -12.44 2.22
CA VAL A 106 3.86 -13.35 1.09
C VAL A 106 4.88 -13.14 -0.02
N VAL A 107 5.13 -11.90 -0.41
CA VAL A 107 6.09 -11.59 -1.48
C VAL A 107 7.52 -11.94 -1.07
N ALA A 108 7.91 -11.72 0.19
CA ALA A 108 9.23 -12.12 0.70
C ALA A 108 9.41 -13.65 0.73
N VAL A 109 8.37 -14.41 1.06
CA VAL A 109 8.41 -15.88 1.01
C VAL A 109 8.65 -16.34 -0.43
N VAL A 110 7.92 -15.80 -1.41
CA VAL A 110 8.13 -16.15 -2.82
C VAL A 110 9.52 -15.71 -3.31
N ALA A 111 9.98 -14.51 -2.94
CA ALA A 111 11.29 -14.02 -3.30
C ALA A 111 12.44 -14.84 -2.71
N SER A 112 12.30 -15.34 -1.49
CA SER A 112 13.35 -16.14 -0.82
C SER A 112 13.45 -17.58 -1.33
N ILE A 113 12.33 -18.17 -1.79
CA ILE A 113 12.32 -19.55 -2.30
C ILE A 113 12.77 -19.61 -3.77
N PHE A 114 12.38 -18.62 -4.59
CA PHE A 114 12.49 -18.73 -6.04
C PHE A 114 13.47 -17.74 -6.69
N LEU A 115 14.01 -16.75 -5.96
CA LEU A 115 14.71 -15.61 -6.57
C LEU A 115 15.98 -15.17 -5.82
N SER A 116 16.74 -14.27 -6.45
CA SER A 116 18.02 -13.76 -5.96
C SER A 116 17.87 -12.70 -4.85
N LYS A 117 18.98 -12.42 -4.13
CA LYS A 117 19.06 -11.39 -3.07
C LYS A 117 18.54 -10.01 -3.51
N PHE A 118 18.62 -9.67 -4.80
CA PHE A 118 18.09 -8.42 -5.36
C PHE A 118 16.58 -8.25 -5.10
N PHE A 119 15.80 -9.33 -5.25
CA PHE A 119 14.36 -9.28 -5.05
C PHE A 119 13.96 -9.08 -3.60
N MET A 120 14.77 -9.57 -2.65
CA MET A 120 14.55 -9.30 -1.23
C MET A 120 14.73 -7.81 -0.89
N TYR A 121 15.72 -7.14 -1.48
CA TYR A 121 15.88 -5.68 -1.33
C TYR A 121 14.71 -4.91 -1.95
N TYR A 122 14.23 -5.37 -3.11
CA TYR A 122 13.05 -4.78 -3.75
C TYR A 122 11.78 -4.89 -2.89
N VAL A 123 11.54 -6.06 -2.28
CA VAL A 123 10.40 -6.27 -1.36
C VAL A 123 10.51 -5.37 -0.14
N TYR A 124 11.71 -5.23 0.43
CA TYR A 124 11.93 -4.32 1.56
C TYR A 124 11.67 -2.85 1.18
N ALA A 125 12.18 -2.42 0.01
CA ALA A 125 12.01 -1.05 -0.45
C ALA A 125 10.53 -0.72 -0.74
N THR A 126 9.82 -1.64 -1.38
CA THR A 126 8.39 -1.47 -1.68
C THR A 126 7.50 -1.50 -0.44
N ALA A 127 7.86 -2.27 0.59
CA ALA A 127 7.19 -2.25 1.90
C ALA A 127 7.31 -0.88 2.59
N LEU A 128 8.52 -0.30 2.61
CA LEU A 128 8.75 1.03 3.17
C LEU A 128 8.01 2.12 2.39
N MET A 129 8.06 2.04 1.05
CA MET A 129 7.24 2.91 0.19
C MET A 129 5.76 2.76 0.53
N GLY A 130 5.29 1.55 0.83
CA GLY A 130 3.91 1.29 1.18
C GLY A 130 3.46 1.94 2.48
N LEU A 131 4.33 2.04 3.48
CA LEU A 131 4.03 2.81 4.69
C LEU A 131 3.87 4.29 4.36
N VAL A 132 4.81 4.87 3.61
CA VAL A 132 4.78 6.30 3.26
C VAL A 132 3.58 6.64 2.39
N THR A 133 3.26 5.84 1.37
CA THR A 133 2.09 6.06 0.52
C THR A 133 0.78 5.85 1.27
N GLY A 134 0.75 4.92 2.24
CA GLY A 134 -0.37 4.76 3.17
C GLY A 134 -0.65 6.04 3.95
N ALA A 135 0.37 6.58 4.63
CA ALA A 135 0.24 7.81 5.40
C ALA A 135 -0.07 9.03 4.50
N ALA A 136 0.58 9.14 3.34
CA ALA A 136 0.29 10.20 2.36
C ALA A 136 -1.15 10.10 1.84
N GLY A 137 -1.62 8.90 1.54
CA GLY A 137 -2.99 8.61 1.12
C GLY A 137 -3.99 9.04 2.19
N PHE A 138 -3.71 8.79 3.46
CA PHE A 138 -4.55 9.23 4.57
C PHE A 138 -4.66 10.77 4.64
N VAL A 139 -3.55 11.50 4.51
CA VAL A 139 -3.53 12.98 4.47
C VAL A 139 -4.30 13.52 3.26
N ILE A 140 -4.09 12.91 2.09
CA ILE A 140 -4.77 13.28 0.85
C ILE A 140 -6.28 13.04 0.96
N GLY A 141 -6.70 11.90 1.51
CA GLY A 141 -8.11 11.58 1.76
C GLY A 141 -8.80 12.59 2.66
N HIS A 142 -8.10 13.08 3.70
CA HIS A 142 -8.62 14.16 4.55
C HIS A 142 -8.85 15.48 3.79
N LYS A 143 -7.99 15.82 2.82
CA LYS A 143 -8.14 17.04 2.00
C LYS A 143 -9.18 16.91 0.89
N LEU A 144 -9.26 15.74 0.24
CA LEU A 144 -10.14 15.47 -0.90
C LEU A 144 -11.58 15.10 -0.53
N ARG A 145 -11.91 15.01 0.77
CA ARG A 145 -13.23 14.63 1.27
C ARG A 145 -14.41 15.41 0.64
N ARG A 146 -14.17 16.63 0.16
CA ARG A 146 -15.17 17.47 -0.53
C ARG A 146 -15.48 17.05 -1.97
N HIS A 147 -14.62 16.27 -2.63
CA HIS A 147 -14.67 16.06 -4.08
C HIS A 147 -15.22 14.68 -4.49
N GLY A 148 -15.69 13.88 -3.51
CA GLY A 148 -16.42 12.64 -3.75
C GLY A 148 -15.56 11.47 -4.27
N LYS A 149 -16.21 10.32 -4.47
CA LYS A 149 -15.55 9.03 -4.85
C LYS A 149 -14.81 9.11 -6.18
N VAL A 150 -15.36 9.90 -7.11
CA VAL A 150 -14.95 9.96 -8.51
C VAL A 150 -13.57 10.61 -8.65
N VAL A 151 -13.29 11.69 -7.92
CA VAL A 151 -12.00 12.39 -8.02
C VAL A 151 -10.85 11.55 -7.47
N ILE A 152 -11.08 10.79 -6.39
CA ILE A 152 -10.08 9.83 -5.89
C ILE A 152 -9.85 8.74 -6.92
N MET A 153 -10.91 8.18 -7.51
CA MET A 153 -10.78 7.15 -8.55
C MET A 153 -10.02 7.66 -9.78
N VAL A 154 -10.22 8.91 -10.20
CA VAL A 154 -9.48 9.53 -11.32
C VAL A 154 -8.00 9.71 -10.99
N ILE A 155 -7.66 10.18 -9.78
CA ILE A 155 -6.26 10.30 -9.34
C ILE A 155 -5.58 8.94 -9.31
N VAL A 156 -6.29 7.93 -8.79
CA VAL A 156 -5.80 6.55 -8.71
C VAL A 156 -5.59 5.95 -10.10
N LEU A 157 -6.53 6.17 -11.02
CA LEU A 157 -6.41 5.73 -12.41
C LEU A 157 -5.20 6.42 -13.08
N GLY A 158 -5.03 7.73 -12.87
CA GLY A 158 -3.88 8.48 -13.38
C GLY A 158 -2.54 7.95 -12.83
N CYS A 159 -2.47 7.66 -11.52
CA CYS A 159 -1.28 7.05 -10.91
C CYS A 159 -1.03 5.63 -11.42
N ALA A 160 -2.08 4.83 -11.66
CA ALA A 160 -1.95 3.48 -12.21
C ALA A 160 -1.45 3.50 -13.65
N ILE A 161 -1.94 4.43 -14.49
CA ILE A 161 -1.48 4.63 -15.87
C ILE A 161 -0.02 5.08 -15.86
N LEU A 162 0.34 6.09 -15.06
CA LEU A 162 1.73 6.56 -14.96
C LEU A 162 2.65 5.46 -14.42
N GLY A 163 2.23 4.70 -13.41
CA GLY A 163 2.98 3.56 -12.88
C GLY A 163 3.16 2.45 -13.91
N GLY A 164 2.11 2.13 -14.67
CA GLY A 164 2.15 1.18 -15.78
C GLY A 164 3.07 1.64 -16.92
N MET A 165 3.04 2.93 -17.28
CA MET A 165 3.94 3.51 -18.28
C MET A 165 5.40 3.49 -17.83
N ILE A 166 5.67 3.80 -16.55
CA ILE A 166 7.03 3.72 -15.98
C ILE A 166 7.50 2.27 -15.94
N GLY A 167 6.64 1.32 -15.54
CA GLY A 167 6.94 -0.11 -15.52
C GLY A 167 7.22 -0.68 -16.92
N ALA A 168 6.40 -0.32 -17.91
CA ALA A 168 6.60 -0.70 -19.31
C ALA A 168 7.86 -0.05 -19.90
N GLY A 169 8.11 1.22 -19.59
CA GLY A 169 9.32 1.93 -20.01
C GLY A 169 10.60 1.32 -19.42
N ALA A 170 10.56 0.89 -18.16
CA ALA A 170 11.66 0.18 -17.52
C ALA A 170 11.90 -1.21 -18.16
N ALA A 171 10.83 -1.91 -18.55
CA ALA A 171 10.91 -3.20 -19.23
C ALA A 171 11.44 -3.09 -20.67
N LEU A 172 11.10 -2.02 -21.39
CA LEU A 172 11.47 -1.80 -22.80
C LEU A 172 12.88 -1.22 -22.99
N ASN A 173 13.29 -0.26 -22.14
CA ASN A 173 14.54 0.48 -22.33
C ASN A 173 15.67 0.09 -21.38
N GLY A 174 15.46 -0.86 -20.45
CA GLY A 174 16.48 -1.34 -19.50
C GLY A 174 17.01 -0.30 -18.50
N ASN A 175 16.76 0.99 -18.73
CA ASN A 175 17.20 2.11 -17.92
C ASN A 175 16.00 2.77 -17.25
N ALA A 176 15.69 2.32 -16.04
CA ALA A 176 14.82 3.05 -15.13
C ALA A 176 15.61 4.20 -14.51
N ILE A 177 15.68 5.34 -15.21
CA ILE A 177 16.43 6.56 -14.81
C ILE A 177 16.03 7.07 -13.40
N LEU A 178 14.81 6.78 -12.94
CA LEU A 178 14.34 7.08 -11.57
C LEU A 178 14.80 6.05 -10.52
N VAL A 179 15.02 4.79 -10.91
CA VAL A 179 15.49 3.72 -10.01
C VAL A 179 17.01 3.80 -9.82
N THR A 180 17.77 4.19 -10.85
CA THR A 180 19.23 4.37 -10.76
C THR A 180 19.65 5.51 -9.83
N ASN A 181 18.89 6.61 -9.76
CA ASN A 181 19.16 7.71 -8.82
C ASN A 181 18.65 7.45 -7.38
N ALA A 182 17.65 6.57 -7.20
CA ALA A 182 17.24 6.13 -5.87
C ALA A 182 18.21 5.07 -5.30
N ALA A 183 18.83 4.27 -6.16
CA ALA A 183 19.84 3.27 -5.80
C ALA A 183 21.16 3.86 -5.30
N SER A 184 21.41 5.16 -5.49
CA SER A 184 22.59 5.86 -4.94
C SER A 184 22.40 6.29 -3.48
N ILE A 185 21.20 6.16 -2.90
CA ILE A 185 20.97 6.41 -1.48
C ILE A 185 21.50 5.20 -0.70
N PRO A 186 22.40 5.39 0.28
CA PRO A 186 22.93 4.29 1.07
C PRO A 186 21.78 3.47 1.70
N PRO A 187 21.90 2.13 1.73
CA PRO A 187 20.83 1.23 2.22
C PRO A 187 20.47 1.45 3.69
N ILE A 188 21.30 2.20 4.44
CA ILE A 188 21.05 2.62 5.82
C ILE A 188 20.24 3.94 5.88
N ILE A 189 20.49 4.88 4.96
CA ILE A 189 19.84 6.19 4.94
C ILE A 189 18.41 6.08 4.42
N PHE A 190 18.19 5.24 3.41
CA PHE A 190 16.88 5.03 2.82
C PHE A 190 15.78 4.66 3.84
N PRO A 191 15.93 3.62 4.69
CA PRO A 191 14.90 3.26 5.66
C PRO A 191 14.68 4.36 6.71
N ILE A 192 15.74 5.05 7.16
CA ILE A 192 15.62 6.15 8.12
C ILE A 192 14.75 7.28 7.54
N LEU A 193 15.04 7.70 6.31
CA LEU A 193 14.29 8.75 5.64
C LEU A 193 12.81 8.37 5.44
N MET A 194 12.54 7.12 5.04
CA MET A 194 11.19 6.61 4.86
C MET A 194 10.40 6.56 6.17
N VAL A 195 11.02 6.13 7.27
CA VAL A 195 10.39 6.12 8.60
C VAL A 195 10.11 7.55 9.08
N LEU A 196 11.03 8.49 8.89
CA LEU A 196 10.82 9.89 9.23
C LEU A 196 9.67 10.51 8.44
N LEU A 197 9.59 10.24 7.14
CA LEU A 197 8.47 10.68 6.29
C LEU A 197 7.15 10.08 6.75
N PHE A 198 7.13 8.77 7.04
CA PHE A 198 5.94 8.09 7.56
C PHE A 198 5.45 8.72 8.86
N VAL A 199 6.33 8.88 9.86
CA VAL A 199 5.99 9.47 11.16
C VAL A 199 5.52 10.92 10.99
N GLY A 200 6.18 11.71 10.15
CA GLY A 200 5.78 13.09 9.86
C GLY A 200 4.38 13.20 9.22
N LEU A 201 4.10 12.33 8.25
CA LEU A 201 2.79 12.27 7.58
C LEU A 201 1.68 11.78 8.53
N GLU A 202 1.96 10.76 9.35
CA GLU A 202 1.01 10.27 10.36
C GLU A 202 0.73 11.33 11.45
N ALA A 203 1.75 12.05 11.92
CA ALA A 203 1.57 13.16 12.85
C ALA A 203 0.69 14.28 12.23
N TRP A 204 0.87 14.56 10.94
CA TRP A 204 0.02 15.50 10.22
C TRP A 204 -1.42 14.98 10.08
N GLY A 205 -1.59 13.71 9.70
CA GLY A 205 -2.88 13.04 9.63
C GLY A 205 -3.64 13.05 10.95
N TYR A 206 -2.93 12.83 12.07
CA TYR A 206 -3.50 12.92 13.42
C TYR A 206 -4.00 14.33 13.76
N LYS A 207 -3.25 15.38 13.38
CA LYS A 207 -3.67 16.78 13.57
C LYS A 207 -4.90 17.13 12.72
N LEU A 208 -4.98 16.63 11.49
CA LEU A 208 -6.15 16.77 10.62
C LEU A 208 -7.38 16.03 11.18
N SER A 209 -7.17 14.85 11.78
CA SER A 209 -8.22 14.08 12.45
C SER A 209 -8.82 14.77 13.68
N LYS A 210 -8.04 15.59 14.39
CA LYS A 210 -8.52 16.37 15.56
C LYS A 210 -9.38 17.58 15.20
N THR A 211 -9.10 18.22 14.07
CA THR A 211 -9.71 19.50 13.68
C THR A 211 -11.04 19.35 12.94
N MET A 212 -11.33 18.17 12.40
CA MET A 212 -12.59 17.91 11.70
C MET A 212 -13.71 17.45 12.64
N MET A 213 -14.48 18.43 13.13
CA MET A 213 -15.82 18.18 13.69
C MET A 213 -16.77 17.71 12.58
N VAL A 214 -17.67 16.80 12.95
CA VAL A 214 -18.84 16.45 12.13
C VAL A 214 -19.63 17.74 11.89
N ARG A 215 -19.79 18.13 10.63
CA ARG A 215 -20.94 18.90 10.19
C ARG A 215 -21.86 17.94 9.49
#